data_AF-A0A6C0H8S5-F1
#
_entry.id   AF-A0A6C0H8S5-F1
#
_cell.length_a   1.000
_cell.length_b   1.000
_cell.length_c   1.000
_cell.angle_alpha   90.00
_cell.angle_beta   90.00
_cell.angle_gamma   90.00
#
_symmetry.space_group_name_H-M   'P 1'
#
loop_
_entity.id
_entity.type
_entity.pdbx_description
1 polymer ?
#
loop_
_entity_poly.entity_id
_entity_poly.type
_entity_poly.pdbx_seq_one_letter_code
_entity_poly.pdbx_strand_id
1 'polypeptide(L)'
;MLCDNILEKIQLTDNIIKVDFNIPNSDFHGISNQISINLGIEFNLFCDNFIKIINKCSHIISHNVDFDINVIKNELYRINKNDIIDEINKKKLICTMKNIMNCYKYTSLKELYKYATKKYITNEHNSKHDVINLHEALLLYQNNIFIINDIINYDKIEINNIKSNENNEHILELKKLKLIQLKSKCKECGLTCYSRLNKEQLIKLLNDSNKL
;
A
#
# COMPACT_ATOMS: atom_id res chain seq x y z
N MET A 1 -7.08 7.30 -9.14
CA MET A 1 -8.44 7.06 -8.59
C MET A 1 -8.28 6.89 -7.08
N LEU A 2 -9.14 7.50 -6.28
CA LEU A 2 -9.23 7.29 -4.84
C LEU A 2 -10.41 6.34 -4.57
N CYS A 3 -10.15 5.29 -3.81
CA CYS A 3 -11.15 4.32 -3.40
C CYS A 3 -11.13 4.14 -1.88
N ASP A 4 -12.19 3.59 -1.32
CA ASP A 4 -12.22 3.12 0.06
C ASP A 4 -11.51 1.76 0.22
N ASN A 5 -11.64 1.15 1.40
CA ASN A 5 -11.03 -0.12 1.75
C ASN A 5 -11.65 -1.35 1.05
N ILE A 6 -12.83 -1.21 0.44
CA ILE A 6 -13.47 -2.25 -0.38
C ILE A 6 -13.33 -1.97 -1.89
N LEU A 7 -12.46 -1.02 -2.26
CA LEU A 7 -12.26 -0.52 -3.62
C LEU A 7 -13.50 0.16 -4.24
N GLU A 8 -14.47 0.61 -3.44
CA GLU A 8 -15.53 1.48 -3.94
C GLU A 8 -14.93 2.84 -4.32
N LYS A 9 -15.23 3.31 -5.54
CA LYS A 9 -14.66 4.54 -6.07
C LYS A 9 -15.24 5.76 -5.36
N ILE A 10 -14.39 6.49 -4.65
CA ILE A 10 -14.73 7.78 -4.03
C ILE A 10 -14.53 8.91 -5.05
N GLN A 11 -13.39 8.92 -5.75
CA GLN A 11 -13.03 10.02 -6.63
C GLN A 11 -12.17 9.54 -7.81
N LEU A 12 -12.45 10.06 -9.01
CA LEU A 12 -11.58 9.93 -10.17
C LEU A 12 -11.12 11.32 -10.60
N THR A 13 -9.80 11.49 -10.70
CA THR A 13 -9.16 12.70 -11.21
C THR A 13 -8.38 12.35 -12.46
N ASP A 14 -8.45 13.24 -13.45
CA ASP A 14 -7.73 13.13 -14.71
C ASP A 14 -7.18 14.52 -15.04
N ASN A 15 -5.87 14.60 -15.24
CA ASN A 15 -5.18 15.86 -15.50
C ASN A 15 -4.15 15.63 -16.59
N ILE A 16 -4.11 16.56 -17.53
CA ILE A 16 -3.01 16.67 -18.50
C ILE A 16 -1.98 17.59 -17.86
N ILE A 17 -0.71 17.18 -17.86
CA ILE A 17 0.37 18.03 -17.37
C ILE A 17 0.93 18.81 -18.55
N LYS A 18 1.02 20.13 -18.40
CA LYS A 18 1.68 20.98 -19.38
C LYS A 18 3.19 20.74 -19.31
N VAL A 19 3.82 20.58 -20.48
CA VAL A 19 5.26 20.31 -20.61
C VAL A 19 5.93 21.29 -21.58
N ASP A 20 7.23 21.45 -21.42
CA ASP A 20 8.09 22.37 -22.18
C ASP A 20 8.98 21.65 -23.22
N PHE A 21 8.79 20.35 -23.39
CA PHE A 21 9.50 19.52 -24.37
C PHE A 21 8.56 18.96 -25.43
N ASN A 22 9.13 18.51 -26.55
CA ASN A 22 8.37 17.87 -27.61
C ASN A 22 7.89 16.47 -27.18
N ILE A 23 6.58 16.28 -27.11
CA ILE A 23 5.94 15.01 -26.77
C ILE A 23 6.06 14.03 -27.96
N PRO A 24 6.82 12.93 -27.83
CA PRO A 24 6.88 11.90 -28.86
C PRO A 24 5.68 10.95 -28.75
N ASN A 25 5.39 10.18 -29.81
CA ASN A 25 4.42 9.06 -29.78
C ASN A 25 2.99 9.47 -29.37
N SER A 26 2.59 10.71 -29.65
CA SER A 26 1.24 11.21 -29.32
C SER A 26 0.11 10.38 -29.93
N ASP A 27 0.37 9.68 -31.03
CA ASP A 27 -0.61 8.80 -31.68
C ASP A 27 -0.95 7.56 -30.83
N PHE A 28 -0.05 7.16 -29.92
CA PHE A 28 -0.27 6.01 -29.04
C PHE A 28 -1.07 6.40 -27.79
N HIS A 29 -0.71 7.51 -27.13
CA HIS A 29 -1.31 7.90 -25.84
C HIS A 29 -2.32 9.06 -25.94
N GLY A 30 -2.45 9.69 -27.11
CA GLY A 30 -3.47 10.70 -27.42
C GLY A 30 -3.20 12.11 -26.92
N ILE A 31 -1.99 12.40 -26.39
CA ILE A 31 -1.63 13.74 -25.89
C ILE A 31 -0.60 14.37 -26.82
N SER A 32 -1.01 15.35 -27.62
CA SER A 32 -0.10 16.13 -28.46
C SER A 32 0.47 17.34 -27.72
N ASN A 33 1.52 17.97 -28.26
CA ASN A 33 2.03 19.24 -27.73
C ASN A 33 0.94 20.31 -27.65
N GLN A 34 0.05 20.38 -28.66
CA GLN A 34 -1.04 21.35 -28.67
C GLN A 34 -2.05 21.10 -27.54
N ILE A 35 -2.37 19.83 -27.26
CA ILE A 35 -3.24 19.44 -26.14
C ILE A 35 -2.58 19.80 -24.81
N SER A 36 -1.30 19.49 -24.64
CA SER A 36 -0.52 19.84 -23.45
C SER A 36 -0.50 21.34 -23.18
N ILE A 37 -0.29 22.16 -24.22
CA ILE A 37 -0.26 23.63 -24.09
C ILE A 37 -1.64 24.19 -23.74
N ASN A 38 -2.69 23.71 -24.39
CA ASN A 38 -4.02 24.31 -24.29
C ASN A 38 -4.81 23.83 -23.07
N LEU A 39 -4.64 22.56 -22.68
CA LEU A 39 -5.45 21.89 -21.65
C LEU A 39 -4.61 21.47 -20.44
N GLY A 40 -3.28 21.49 -20.55
CA GLY A 40 -2.41 21.06 -19.48
C GLY A 40 -2.38 22.04 -18.32
N ILE A 41 -2.30 21.49 -17.11
CA ILE A 41 -2.05 22.25 -15.89
C ILE A 41 -0.56 22.24 -15.55
N GLU A 42 -0.10 23.30 -14.90
CA GLU A 42 1.26 23.36 -14.36
C GLU A 42 1.46 22.27 -13.31
N PHE A 43 2.60 21.57 -13.36
CA PHE A 43 2.86 20.43 -12.47
C PHE A 43 2.83 20.81 -10.99
N ASN A 44 3.25 22.04 -10.64
CA ASN A 44 3.13 22.57 -9.27
C ASN A 44 1.67 22.63 -8.79
N LEU A 45 0.74 23.06 -9.65
CA LEU A 45 -0.69 23.13 -9.30
C LEU A 45 -1.29 21.73 -9.15
N PHE A 46 -0.84 20.78 -9.97
CA PHE A 46 -1.19 19.37 -9.80
C PHE A 46 -0.76 18.87 -8.41
N CYS A 47 0.47 19.18 -7.98
CA CYS A 47 1.03 18.73 -6.71
C CYS A 47 0.18 19.14 -5.50
N ASP A 48 -0.38 20.35 -5.49
CA ASP A 48 -1.22 20.87 -4.40
C ASP A 48 -2.49 20.04 -4.18
N ASN A 49 -3.05 19.46 -5.25
CA ASN A 49 -4.18 18.56 -5.15
C ASN A 49 -3.74 17.11 -4.92
N PHE A 50 -2.62 16.72 -5.51
CA PHE A 50 -2.07 15.37 -5.41
C PHE A 50 -1.71 15.01 -3.96
N ILE A 51 -1.05 15.91 -3.21
CA ILE A 51 -0.70 15.67 -1.80
C ILE A 51 -1.94 15.45 -0.92
N LYS A 52 -3.05 16.15 -1.20
CA LYS A 52 -4.32 15.99 -0.46
C LYS A 52 -4.92 14.59 -0.69
N ILE A 53 -4.72 14.01 -1.87
CA ILE A 53 -5.13 12.63 -2.16
C ILE A 53 -4.19 11.65 -1.47
N ILE A 54 -2.87 11.82 -1.62
CA ILE A 54 -1.87 10.94 -0.99
C ILE A 54 -2.06 10.88 0.54
N ASN A 55 -2.34 12.01 1.19
CA ASN A 55 -2.57 12.06 2.64
C ASN A 55 -3.80 11.28 3.11
N LYS A 56 -4.78 11.04 2.23
CA LYS A 56 -5.96 10.21 2.52
C LYS A 56 -5.73 8.73 2.29
N CYS A 57 -4.65 8.37 1.58
CA CYS A 57 -4.37 6.99 1.20
C CYS A 57 -3.44 6.32 2.22
N SER A 58 -3.71 5.03 2.47
CA SER A 58 -2.74 4.10 3.07
C SER A 58 -1.97 3.30 2.02
N HIS A 59 -2.59 3.06 0.85
CA HIS A 59 -2.08 2.22 -0.21
C HIS A 59 -2.03 2.96 -1.55
N ILE A 60 -1.05 2.61 -2.38
CA ILE A 60 -0.96 3.00 -3.79
C ILE A 60 -0.90 1.72 -4.61
N ILE A 61 -1.86 1.57 -5.52
CA ILE A 61 -1.99 0.38 -6.38
C ILE A 61 -1.74 0.82 -7.82
N SER A 62 -0.80 0.16 -8.50
CA SER A 62 -0.58 0.35 -9.93
C SER A 62 -0.11 -0.94 -10.61
N HIS A 63 -0.29 -1.00 -11.92
CA HIS A 63 0.23 -2.07 -12.76
C HIS A 63 1.63 -1.69 -13.25
N ASN A 64 2.65 -2.23 -12.55
CA ASN A 64 4.06 -1.79 -12.62
C ASN A 64 4.36 -0.52 -11.78
N VAL A 65 3.93 -0.52 -10.51
CA VAL A 65 4.01 0.62 -9.58
C VAL A 65 5.40 1.24 -9.44
N ASP A 66 6.47 0.45 -9.55
CA ASP A 66 7.84 0.94 -9.46
C ASP A 66 8.15 1.95 -10.56
N PHE A 67 7.57 1.78 -11.76
CA PHE A 67 7.73 2.72 -12.87
C PHE A 67 7.01 4.04 -12.57
N ASP A 68 5.70 3.99 -12.31
CA ASP A 68 4.88 5.19 -12.12
C ASP A 68 5.38 6.04 -10.95
N ILE A 69 5.69 5.41 -9.81
CA ILE A 69 6.11 6.13 -8.60
C ILE A 69 7.48 6.78 -8.80
N ASN A 70 8.41 6.12 -9.50
CA ASN A 70 9.72 6.72 -9.74
C ASN A 70 9.64 7.89 -10.74
N VAL A 71 8.76 7.82 -11.74
CA VAL A 71 8.48 8.98 -12.63
C VAL A 71 7.96 10.15 -11.81
N ILE A 72 6.93 9.93 -10.98
CA ILE A 72 6.34 10.98 -10.13
C ILE A 72 7.38 11.56 -9.15
N LYS A 73 8.15 10.70 -8.46
CA LYS A 73 9.20 11.15 -7.53
C LYS A 73 10.27 11.97 -8.21
N ASN A 74 10.69 11.61 -9.41
CA ASN A 74 11.68 12.39 -10.17
C ASN A 74 11.14 13.77 -10.55
N GLU A 75 9.87 13.87 -10.97
CA GLU A 75 9.23 15.16 -11.22
C GLU A 75 9.11 16.00 -9.94
N LEU A 76 8.71 15.40 -8.82
CA LEU A 76 8.65 16.09 -7.53
C LEU A 76 10.03 16.57 -7.06
N TYR A 77 11.06 15.76 -7.27
CA TYR A 77 12.43 16.09 -6.90
C TYR A 77 12.95 17.29 -7.69
N ARG A 78 12.66 17.38 -8.99
CA ARG A 78 13.03 18.53 -9.85
C ARG A 78 12.49 19.86 -9.33
N ILE A 79 11.33 19.86 -8.68
CA ILE A 79 10.68 21.05 -8.13
C ILE A 79 10.84 21.19 -6.60
N ASN A 80 11.76 20.43 -5.99
CA ASN A 80 12.03 20.44 -4.54
C ASN A 80 10.82 20.11 -3.65
N LYS A 81 9.88 19.28 -4.12
CA LYS A 81 8.73 18.78 -3.35
C LYS A 81 9.05 17.48 -2.61
N ASN A 82 10.13 17.50 -1.83
CA ASN A 82 10.58 16.32 -1.06
C ASN A 82 9.57 15.90 0.01
N ASP A 83 8.78 16.83 0.53
CA ASP A 83 7.67 16.59 1.46
C ASP A 83 6.64 15.60 0.87
N ILE A 84 6.31 15.74 -0.41
CA ILE A 84 5.37 14.84 -1.09
C ILE A 84 6.02 13.47 -1.35
N ILE A 85 7.32 13.43 -1.66
CA ILE A 85 8.08 12.19 -1.83
C ILE A 85 8.09 11.39 -0.52
N ASP A 86 8.32 12.06 0.60
CA ASP A 86 8.31 11.45 1.93
C ASP A 86 6.92 10.88 2.26
N GLU A 87 5.85 11.60 1.94
CA GLU A 87 4.49 11.07 2.11
C GLU A 87 4.22 9.85 1.23
N ILE A 88 4.67 9.83 -0.03
CA ILE A 88 4.59 8.63 -0.88
C ILE A 88 5.36 7.46 -0.27
N ASN A 89 6.55 7.70 0.27
CA ASN A 89 7.41 6.65 0.85
C ASN A 89 6.78 5.98 2.08
N LYS A 90 5.87 6.67 2.78
CA LYS A 90 5.10 6.12 3.90
C LYS A 90 3.96 5.20 3.45
N LYS A 91 3.58 5.20 2.16
CA LYS A 91 2.45 4.43 1.64
C LYS A 91 2.88 3.02 1.27
N LYS A 92 1.96 2.07 1.44
CA LYS A 92 2.19 0.71 0.94
C LYS A 92 1.97 0.66 -0.56
N LEU A 93 2.97 0.18 -1.30
CA LEU A 93 2.89 0.03 -2.75
C LEU A 93 2.43 -1.40 -3.10
N ILE A 94 1.42 -1.53 -3.94
CA ILE A 94 0.94 -2.82 -4.48
C ILE A 94 1.12 -2.82 -5.99
N CYS A 95 1.92 -3.76 -6.48
CA CYS A 95 2.17 -3.96 -7.90
C CYS A 95 1.30 -5.10 -8.44
N THR A 96 0.31 -4.77 -9.26
CA THR A 96 -0.64 -5.77 -9.78
C THR A 96 -0.03 -6.66 -10.87
N MET A 97 1.06 -6.21 -11.49
CA MET A 97 1.85 -6.98 -12.45
C MET A 97 2.56 -8.19 -11.79
N LYS A 98 2.94 -8.07 -10.51
CA LYS A 98 3.70 -9.09 -9.76
C LYS A 98 2.82 -9.95 -8.86
N ASN A 99 1.77 -9.36 -8.29
CA ASN A 99 1.08 -9.93 -7.13
C ASN A 99 -0.24 -10.66 -7.44
N ILE A 100 -0.75 -10.57 -8.69
CA ILE A 100 -2.09 -11.10 -8.99
C ILE A 100 -2.06 -12.50 -9.57
N MET A 101 -1.17 -12.77 -10.54
CA MET A 101 -1.09 -14.06 -11.20
C MET A 101 0.19 -14.77 -10.74
N ASN A 102 0.04 -15.95 -10.13
CA ASN A 102 1.14 -16.90 -9.87
C ASN A 102 1.67 -17.47 -11.20
N CYS A 103 2.20 -16.60 -12.03
CA CYS A 103 2.73 -16.91 -13.35
C CYS A 103 4.24 -16.67 -13.35
N TYR A 104 4.96 -17.54 -14.06
CA TYR A 104 6.41 -17.40 -14.28
C TYR A 104 6.78 -16.15 -15.11
N LYS A 105 5.78 -15.42 -15.62
CA LYS A 105 5.92 -14.21 -16.43
C LYS A 105 5.08 -13.10 -15.82
N TYR A 106 5.63 -11.89 -15.80
CA TYR A 106 4.86 -10.68 -15.52
C TYR A 106 3.69 -10.54 -16.49
N THR A 107 2.49 -10.40 -15.92
CA THR A 107 1.24 -10.29 -16.67
C THR A 107 1.04 -8.84 -17.06
N SER A 108 0.72 -8.57 -18.32
CA SER A 108 0.34 -7.23 -18.80
C SER A 108 -1.06 -6.81 -18.30
N LEU A 109 -1.35 -5.51 -18.30
CA LEU A 109 -2.67 -5.02 -17.88
C LEU A 109 -3.79 -5.60 -18.76
N LYS A 110 -3.53 -5.75 -20.06
CA LYS A 110 -4.43 -6.38 -21.02
C LYS A 110 -4.74 -7.84 -20.68
N GLU A 111 -3.71 -8.62 -20.35
CA GLU A 111 -3.88 -10.02 -19.95
C GLU A 111 -4.65 -10.12 -18.63
N LEU A 112 -4.31 -9.27 -17.64
CA LEU A 112 -5.03 -9.20 -16.37
C LEU A 112 -6.51 -8.83 -16.57
N TYR A 113 -6.78 -7.78 -17.34
CA TYR A 113 -8.13 -7.33 -17.65
C TYR A 113 -8.92 -8.43 -18.35
N LYS A 114 -8.36 -9.02 -19.40
CA LYS A 114 -9.00 -10.13 -20.13
C LYS A 114 -9.27 -11.33 -19.23
N TYR A 115 -8.34 -11.66 -18.34
CA TYR A 115 -8.50 -12.75 -17.40
C TYR A 115 -9.68 -12.50 -16.44
N ALA A 116 -9.74 -11.31 -15.84
CA ALA A 116 -10.75 -10.93 -14.86
C ALA A 116 -12.14 -10.69 -15.47
N THR A 117 -12.22 -9.96 -16.59
CA THR A 117 -13.48 -9.46 -17.15
C THR A 117 -14.02 -10.32 -18.32
N LYS A 118 -13.17 -11.18 -18.89
CA LYS A 118 -13.42 -11.91 -20.15
C LYS A 118 -13.62 -11.01 -21.38
N LYS A 119 -13.28 -9.72 -21.29
CA LYS A 119 -13.37 -8.74 -22.37
C LYS A 119 -11.98 -8.35 -22.89
N TYR A 120 -11.94 -7.67 -24.04
CA TYR A 120 -10.75 -6.97 -24.49
C TYR A 120 -10.76 -5.55 -23.94
N ILE A 121 -9.59 -5.08 -23.49
CA ILE A 121 -9.38 -3.72 -23.04
C ILE A 121 -9.58 -2.74 -24.22
N THR A 122 -10.08 -1.55 -23.94
CA THR A 122 -10.23 -0.46 -24.91
C THR A 122 -9.48 0.77 -24.41
N ASN A 123 -9.08 1.65 -25.34
CA ASN A 123 -8.32 2.87 -25.06
C ASN A 123 -7.03 2.62 -24.26
N GLU A 124 -6.30 1.58 -24.63
CA GLU A 124 -4.96 1.29 -24.08
C GLU A 124 -4.05 2.52 -24.25
N HIS A 125 -3.13 2.71 -23.29
CA HIS A 125 -2.12 3.79 -23.30
C HIS A 125 -2.66 5.19 -23.01
N ASN A 126 -3.92 5.32 -22.60
CA ASN A 126 -4.43 6.51 -21.96
C ASN A 126 -4.47 6.30 -20.44
N SER A 127 -3.77 7.15 -19.68
CA SER A 127 -3.58 6.99 -18.23
C SER A 127 -4.88 6.84 -17.45
N LYS A 128 -5.93 7.59 -17.79
CA LYS A 128 -7.25 7.46 -17.17
C LYS A 128 -7.89 6.11 -17.46
N HIS A 129 -7.86 5.67 -18.72
CA HIS A 129 -8.44 4.39 -19.10
C HIS A 129 -7.67 3.22 -18.50
N ASP A 130 -6.35 3.28 -18.43
CA ASP A 130 -5.52 2.26 -17.77
C ASP A 130 -5.90 2.12 -16.28
N VAL A 131 -6.13 3.24 -15.58
CA VAL A 131 -6.60 3.24 -14.18
C VAL A 131 -8.01 2.66 -14.04
N ILE A 132 -8.94 3.00 -14.94
CA ILE A 132 -10.31 2.46 -14.92
C ILE A 132 -10.31 0.96 -15.20
N ASN A 133 -9.57 0.52 -16.22
CA ASN A 133 -9.46 -0.88 -16.60
C ASN A 133 -8.80 -1.69 -15.49
N LEU A 134 -7.74 -1.16 -14.87
CA LEU A 134 -7.14 -1.78 -13.69
C LEU A 134 -8.16 -1.91 -12.55
N HIS A 135 -8.89 -0.84 -12.23
CA HIS A 135 -9.90 -0.86 -11.17
C HIS A 135 -11.02 -1.88 -11.42
N GLU A 136 -11.57 -1.95 -12.64
CA GLU A 136 -12.58 -2.97 -13.01
C GLU A 136 -12.01 -4.38 -12.87
N ALA A 137 -10.78 -4.61 -13.35
CA ALA A 137 -10.12 -5.89 -13.20
C ALA A 137 -9.93 -6.28 -11.73
N LEU A 138 -9.55 -5.32 -10.87
CA LEU A 138 -9.40 -5.55 -9.43
C LEU A 138 -10.73 -5.92 -8.77
N LEU A 139 -11.82 -5.20 -9.05
CA LEU A 139 -13.14 -5.51 -8.47
C LEU A 139 -13.63 -6.92 -8.86
N LEU A 140 -13.46 -7.30 -10.13
CA LEU A 140 -13.87 -8.63 -10.60
C LEU A 140 -12.91 -9.74 -10.13
N TYR A 141 -11.64 -9.40 -9.94
CA TYR A 141 -10.65 -10.30 -9.34
C TYR A 141 -10.82 -10.44 -7.82
N GLN A 142 -11.35 -9.43 -7.12
CA GLN A 142 -11.62 -9.49 -5.68
C GLN A 142 -12.65 -10.56 -5.32
N ASN A 143 -13.59 -10.88 -6.22
CA ASN A 143 -14.44 -12.07 -6.10
C ASN A 143 -13.64 -13.40 -6.17
N ASN A 144 -12.34 -13.33 -6.48
CA ASN A 144 -11.32 -14.37 -6.38
C ASN A 144 -10.17 -13.96 -5.40
N ILE A 145 -10.52 -13.57 -4.17
CA ILE A 145 -9.81 -13.81 -2.89
C ILE A 145 -8.40 -13.17 -2.66
N PHE A 146 -7.53 -12.96 -3.65
CA PHE A 146 -6.10 -12.70 -3.38
C PHE A 146 -5.75 -11.27 -2.94
N ILE A 147 -6.34 -10.25 -3.56
CA ILE A 147 -5.99 -8.83 -3.31
C ILE A 147 -6.57 -8.34 -1.99
N ILE A 148 -7.77 -8.81 -1.67
CA ILE A 148 -8.39 -8.56 -0.36
C ILE A 148 -7.51 -9.17 0.73
N ASN A 149 -6.96 -10.37 0.54
CA ASN A 149 -6.10 -10.99 1.54
C ASN A 149 -4.80 -10.22 1.76
N ASP A 150 -4.16 -9.63 0.75
CA ASP A 150 -2.95 -8.82 0.95
C ASP A 150 -3.22 -7.45 1.61
N ILE A 151 -4.41 -6.89 1.42
CA ILE A 151 -4.88 -5.68 2.11
C ILE A 151 -5.25 -6.02 3.56
N ILE A 152 -6.09 -7.05 3.77
CA ILE A 152 -6.52 -7.53 5.09
C ILE A 152 -5.35 -8.06 5.92
N ASN A 153 -4.43 -8.84 5.34
CA ASN A 153 -3.28 -9.38 6.06
C ASN A 153 -2.32 -8.27 6.46
N TYR A 154 -2.24 -7.19 5.69
CA TYR A 154 -1.44 -6.03 6.07
C TYR A 154 -2.06 -5.24 7.20
N ASP A 155 -3.36 -4.95 7.14
CA ASP A 155 -4.06 -4.31 8.26
C ASP A 155 -3.90 -5.15 9.54
N LYS A 156 -3.95 -6.49 9.43
CA LYS A 156 -3.66 -7.41 10.54
C LYS A 156 -2.20 -7.36 11.00
N ILE A 157 -1.22 -7.32 10.10
CA ILE A 157 0.21 -7.23 10.43
C ILE A 157 0.52 -5.89 11.10
N GLU A 158 -0.03 -4.78 10.61
CA GLU A 158 0.18 -3.45 11.17
C GLU A 158 -0.43 -3.35 12.58
N ILE A 159 -1.67 -3.83 12.77
CA ILE A 159 -2.30 -3.96 14.10
C ILE A 159 -1.48 -4.86 15.03
N ASN A 160 -0.95 -5.98 14.52
CA ASN A 160 -0.12 -6.89 15.33
C ASN A 160 1.25 -6.29 15.65
N ASN A 161 1.84 -5.50 14.75
CA ASN A 161 3.11 -4.82 14.97
C ASN A 161 2.95 -3.70 16.01
N ILE A 162 1.86 -2.93 15.94
CA ILE A 162 1.48 -1.94 16.96
C ILE A 162 1.30 -2.64 18.32
N LYS A 163 0.54 -3.75 18.38
CA LYS A 163 0.39 -4.57 19.60
C LYS A 163 1.71 -5.21 20.07
N SER A 164 2.63 -5.55 19.16
CA SER A 164 3.92 -6.15 19.51
C SER A 164 4.91 -5.14 20.09
N ASN A 165 4.82 -3.87 19.67
CA ASN A 165 5.65 -2.79 20.21
C ASN A 165 5.22 -2.43 21.64
N GLU A 166 3.93 -2.47 21.97
CA GLU A 166 3.46 -2.37 23.37
C GLU A 166 3.90 -3.56 24.24
N ASN A 167 3.94 -4.78 23.67
CA ASN A 167 4.39 -5.97 24.40
C ASN A 167 5.93 -6.03 24.60
N ASN A 168 6.72 -5.34 23.77
CA ASN A 168 8.18 -5.43 23.81
C ASN A 168 8.82 -4.71 25.02
N GLU A 169 8.26 -3.60 25.50
CA GLU A 169 8.78 -2.94 26.70
C GLU A 169 8.55 -3.79 27.96
N HIS A 170 7.36 -4.37 28.10
CA HIS A 170 7.02 -5.21 29.25
C HIS A 170 7.84 -6.51 29.30
N ILE A 171 8.06 -7.16 28.15
CA ILE A 171 8.94 -8.35 28.07
C ILE A 171 10.39 -7.98 28.41
N LEU A 172 10.88 -6.83 27.97
CA LEU A 172 12.23 -6.36 28.28
C LEU A 172 12.41 -6.10 29.78
N GLU A 173 11.37 -5.62 30.46
CA GLU A 173 11.36 -5.44 31.91
C GLU A 173 11.34 -6.78 32.66
N LEU A 174 10.50 -7.73 32.24
CA LEU A 174 10.47 -9.08 32.81
C LEU A 174 11.81 -9.83 32.64
N LYS A 175 12.52 -9.61 31.53
CA LYS A 175 13.85 -10.19 31.30
C LYS A 175 14.90 -9.70 32.31
N LYS A 176 14.76 -8.49 32.87
CA LYS A 176 15.67 -7.94 33.90
C LYS A 176 15.49 -8.61 35.26
N LEU A 177 14.35 -9.25 35.52
CA LEU A 177 14.03 -9.86 36.81
C LEU A 177 14.78 -11.19 37.04
N LYS A 178 15.09 -11.47 38.30
CA LYS A 178 15.60 -12.79 38.73
C LYS A 178 14.46 -13.82 38.77
N LEU A 179 14.81 -15.11 38.70
CA LEU A 179 13.85 -16.22 38.68
C LEU A 179 12.87 -16.18 39.87
N ILE A 180 13.35 -15.81 41.06
CA ILE A 180 12.54 -15.70 42.28
C ILE A 180 11.49 -14.58 42.14
N GLN A 181 11.88 -13.43 41.57
CA GLN A 181 10.98 -12.29 41.36
C GLN A 181 9.89 -12.62 40.34
N LEU A 182 10.23 -13.35 39.27
CA LEU A 182 9.25 -13.83 38.29
C LEU A 182 8.23 -14.79 38.91
N LYS A 183 8.68 -15.70 39.79
CA LYS A 183 7.78 -16.60 40.53
C LYS A 183 6.87 -15.85 41.52
N SER A 184 7.36 -14.78 42.15
CA SER A 184 6.51 -13.89 42.98
C SER A 184 5.42 -13.23 42.15
N LYS A 185 5.78 -12.65 40.99
CA LYS A 185 4.81 -12.08 40.05
C LYS A 185 3.76 -13.11 39.62
N CYS A 186 4.17 -14.35 39.30
CA CYS A 186 3.20 -15.40 38.96
C CYS A 186 2.21 -15.68 40.10
N LYS A 187 2.68 -15.64 41.36
CA LYS A 187 1.82 -15.81 42.54
C LYS A 187 0.83 -14.65 42.71
N GLU A 188 1.31 -13.42 42.55
CA GLU A 188 0.50 -12.20 42.62
C GLU A 188 -0.58 -12.18 41.53
N CYS A 189 -0.25 -12.65 40.34
CA CYS A 189 -1.20 -12.82 39.22
C CYS A 189 -2.12 -14.06 39.35
N GLY A 190 -2.05 -14.81 40.45
CA GLY A 190 -2.91 -15.98 40.68
C GLY A 190 -2.62 -17.19 39.77
N LEU A 191 -1.49 -17.21 39.07
CA LEU A 191 -1.11 -18.34 38.22
C LEU A 191 -0.79 -19.56 39.09
N THR A 192 -1.01 -20.76 38.57
CA THR A 192 -0.65 -22.03 39.24
C THR A 192 0.33 -22.82 38.39
N CYS A 193 0.95 -23.87 38.95
CA CYS A 193 1.87 -24.76 38.21
C CYS A 193 3.17 -24.12 37.65
N TYR A 194 3.58 -22.95 38.13
CA TYR A 194 4.78 -22.25 37.67
C TYR A 194 6.07 -22.64 38.43
N SER A 195 5.98 -23.46 39.48
CA SER A 195 7.09 -23.74 40.41
C SER A 195 8.29 -24.43 39.75
N ARG A 196 8.03 -25.26 38.72
CA ARG A 196 9.04 -26.01 37.96
C ARG A 196 9.49 -25.33 36.67
N LEU A 197 8.93 -24.16 36.35
CA LEU A 197 9.24 -23.46 35.11
C LEU A 197 10.58 -22.72 35.20
N ASN A 198 11.29 -22.69 34.08
CA ASN A 198 12.50 -21.91 33.92
C ASN A 198 12.17 -20.43 33.64
N LYS A 199 13.21 -19.58 33.60
CA LYS A 199 13.04 -18.13 33.48
C LYS A 199 12.27 -17.72 32.21
N GLU A 200 12.57 -18.32 31.07
CA GLU A 200 11.92 -18.00 29.79
C GLU A 200 10.46 -18.45 29.77
N GLN A 201 10.18 -19.64 30.29
CA GLN A 201 8.82 -20.17 30.41
C GLN A 201 7.95 -19.30 31.33
N LEU A 202 8.52 -18.76 32.41
CA LEU A 202 7.81 -17.85 33.31
C LEU A 202 7.51 -16.49 32.65
N ILE A 203 8.46 -15.94 31.89
CA ILE A 203 8.26 -14.68 31.17
C ILE A 203 7.15 -14.84 30.13
N LYS A 204 7.14 -15.95 29.40
CA LYS A 204 6.08 -16.27 28.44
C LYS A 204 4.72 -16.41 29.13
N LEU A 205 4.66 -17.18 30.23
CA LEU A 205 3.43 -17.37 30.99
C LEU A 205 2.85 -16.04 31.51
N LEU A 206 3.69 -15.16 32.05
CA LEU A 206 3.29 -13.83 32.55
C LEU A 206 2.85 -12.88 31.43
N ASN A 207 3.49 -12.98 30.27
CA ASN A 207 3.13 -12.18 29.11
C ASN A 207 1.80 -12.63 28.50
N ASP A 208 1.55 -13.94 28.48
CA ASP A 208 0.30 -14.52 27.97
C ASP A 208 -0.88 -14.29 28.95
N SER A 209 -0.62 -14.17 30.26
CA SER A 209 -1.65 -13.87 31.27
C SER A 209 -2.06 -12.39 31.34
N ASN A 210 -1.25 -11.46 30.84
CA ASN A 210 -1.57 -10.03 30.77
C ASN A 210 -2.38 -9.65 29.51
N LYS A 211 -2.96 -10.64 28.81
CA LYS A 211 -3.87 -10.42 27.67
C LYS A 211 -5.28 -10.88 27.99
N LEU A 212 -6.00 -10.05 28.76
CA LEU A 212 -7.44 -9.86 28.70
C LEU A 212 -7.75 -8.40 28.99
#